data_AF-A0A376TW45-F1
#
_entry.id   AF-A0A376TW45-F1
#
_cell.length_a   1.000
_cell.length_b   1.000
_cell.length_c   1.000
_cell.angle_alpha   90.00
_cell.angle_beta   90.00
_cell.angle_gamma   90.00
#
_symmetry.space_group_name_H-M   'P 1'
#
loop_
_entity.id
_entity.type
_entity.pdbx_description
1 polymer ?
#
loop_
_entity_poly.entity_id
_entity_poly.type
_entity_poly.pdbx_seq_one_letter_code
_entity_poly.pdbx_strand_id
1 'polypeptide(L)'
;MQIDSQHFKELSRYGIEPEHLVTDPCMNIYTGAYYLAIAFKKWGVTWRAVGAYNAGFRNTEEQDRRRKTYAEKIQNIYRNIKNMQGQ
;
A
#
# COMPACT_ATOMS: atom_id res chain seq x y z
N MET A 1 0.21 4.78 6.04
CA MET A 1 1.18 4.70 4.93
C MET A 1 0.61 5.42 3.68
N GLN A 2 0.30 6.72 3.76
CA GLN A 2 -0.46 7.47 2.72
C GLN A 2 -1.72 6.70 2.25
N ILE A 3 -2.65 6.45 3.18
CA ILE A 3 -3.89 5.72 2.89
C ILE A 3 -4.83 6.61 2.06
N ASP A 4 -5.38 6.07 0.97
CA ASP A 4 -6.29 6.81 0.09
C ASP A 4 -7.62 7.12 0.78
N SER A 5 -8.14 8.33 0.61
CA SER A 5 -9.37 8.81 1.25
C SER A 5 -10.63 8.04 0.82
N GLN A 6 -10.59 7.31 -0.30
CA GLN A 6 -11.66 6.40 -0.71
C GLN A 6 -11.98 5.33 0.36
N HIS A 7 -11.00 5.03 1.22
CA HIS A 7 -11.12 4.06 2.29
C HIS A 7 -11.73 4.63 3.59
N PHE A 8 -11.82 5.94 3.75
CA PHE A 8 -12.20 6.57 5.03
C PHE A 8 -13.62 6.19 5.46
N LYS A 9 -14.55 6.05 4.52
CA LYS A 9 -15.92 5.60 4.83
C LYS A 9 -15.96 4.15 5.34
N GLU A 10 -15.07 3.28 4.87
CA GLU A 10 -14.94 1.92 5.41
C GLU A 10 -14.28 1.97 6.79
N LEU A 11 -13.20 2.73 6.92
CA LEU A 11 -12.39 2.84 8.12
C LEU A 11 -13.14 3.41 9.33
N SER A 12 -14.05 4.37 9.11
CA SER A 12 -14.89 4.92 10.18
C SER A 12 -15.80 3.86 10.82
N ARG A 13 -16.15 2.79 10.09
CA ARG A 13 -16.90 1.65 10.65
C ARG A 13 -16.09 0.85 11.67
N TYR A 14 -14.77 0.97 11.65
CA TYR A 14 -13.85 0.40 12.63
C TYR A 14 -13.40 1.43 13.69
N GLY A 15 -13.96 2.64 13.68
CA GLY A 15 -13.55 3.74 14.56
C GLY A 15 -12.21 4.40 14.15
N ILE A 16 -11.76 4.18 12.92
CA ILE A 16 -10.52 4.77 12.40
C ILE A 16 -10.87 6.00 11.57
N GLU A 17 -10.70 7.18 12.18
CA GLU A 17 -10.86 8.47 11.52
C GLU A 17 -9.57 8.92 10.78
N PRO A 18 -9.67 9.79 9.76
CA PRO A 18 -8.52 10.27 8.99
C PRO A 18 -7.41 10.87 9.85
N GLU A 19 -7.76 11.56 10.94
CA GLU A 19 -6.83 12.19 11.87
C GLU A 19 -5.92 11.15 12.52
N HIS A 20 -6.47 9.99 12.92
CA HIS A 20 -5.68 8.89 13.50
C HIS A 20 -4.58 8.42 12.53
N LEU A 21 -4.84 8.46 11.23
CA LEU A 21 -3.84 8.06 10.22
C LEU A 21 -2.70 9.06 10.08
N VAL A 22 -2.85 10.28 10.60
CA VAL A 22 -1.80 11.32 10.59
C VAL A 22 -1.11 11.41 11.96
N THR A 23 -1.88 11.33 13.05
CA THR A 23 -1.37 11.55 14.41
C THR A 23 -0.87 10.28 15.09
N ASP A 24 -1.35 9.10 14.71
CA ASP A 24 -0.93 7.82 15.27
C ASP A 24 -0.13 7.01 14.23
N PRO A 25 1.21 6.91 14.40
CA PRO A 25 2.06 6.16 13.48
C PRO A 25 1.77 4.66 13.48
N CYS A 26 1.38 4.08 14.62
CA CYS A 26 1.03 2.67 14.70
C CYS A 26 -0.24 2.41 13.90
N MET A 27 -1.29 3.22 14.10
CA MET A 27 -2.55 3.12 13.35
C MET A 27 -2.30 3.30 11.84
N ASN A 28 -1.44 4.24 11.46
CA ASN A 28 -1.04 4.49 10.08
C ASN A 28 -0.35 3.28 9.42
N ILE A 29 0.51 2.57 10.17
CA ILE A 29 1.22 1.37 9.70
C ILE A 29 0.28 0.17 9.63
N TYR A 30 -0.49 -0.11 10.68
CA TYR A 30 -1.43 -1.24 10.71
C TYR A 30 -2.50 -1.14 9.62
N THR A 31 -3.07 0.06 9.44
CA THR A 31 -4.05 0.28 8.37
C THR A 31 -3.44 0.10 6.99
N GLY A 32 -2.21 0.56 6.77
CA GLY A 32 -1.53 0.35 5.50
C GLY A 32 -1.18 -1.11 5.24
N ALA A 33 -0.74 -1.83 6.27
CA ALA A 33 -0.48 -3.27 6.20
C ALA A 33 -1.76 -4.06 5.88
N TYR A 34 -2.91 -3.66 6.44
CA TYR A 34 -4.21 -4.26 6.12
C TYR A 34 -4.55 -4.14 4.62
N TYR A 35 -4.46 -2.96 4.03
CA TYR A 35 -4.74 -2.78 2.59
C TYR A 35 -3.71 -3.47 1.68
N LEU A 36 -2.44 -3.51 2.10
CA LEU A 36 -1.43 -4.29 1.38
C LEU A 36 -1.75 -5.80 1.44
N ALA A 37 -2.21 -6.31 2.58
CA ALA A 37 -2.62 -7.70 2.74
C ALA A 37 -3.83 -8.04 1.86
N ILE A 38 -4.78 -7.13 1.66
CA ILE A 38 -5.87 -7.30 0.69
C ILE A 38 -5.32 -7.51 -0.73
N ALA A 39 -4.33 -6.70 -1.14
CA ALA A 39 -3.69 -6.83 -2.44
C ALA A 39 -2.95 -8.17 -2.59
N PHE A 40 -2.21 -8.60 -1.58
CA PHE A 40 -1.54 -9.91 -1.57
C PHE A 40 -2.51 -11.07 -1.56
N LYS A 41 -3.63 -10.98 -0.82
CA LYS A 41 -4.68 -12.00 -0.84
C LYS A 41 -5.27 -12.17 -2.24
N LYS A 42 -5.39 -11.08 -3.01
CA LYS A 42 -5.99 -11.10 -4.34
C LYS A 42 -5.03 -11.56 -5.44
N TRP A 43 -3.78 -11.09 -5.43
CA TRP A 43 -2.81 -11.27 -6.53
C TRP A 43 -1.49 -11.93 -6.11
N GLY A 44 -1.44 -12.53 -4.92
CA GLY A 44 -0.24 -13.13 -4.36
C GLY A 44 0.80 -12.10 -3.90
N VAL A 45 1.84 -12.58 -3.23
CA VAL A 45 2.97 -11.76 -2.78
C VAL A 45 3.86 -11.41 -3.99
N THR A 46 3.47 -10.36 -4.70
CA THR A 46 4.11 -9.92 -5.94
C THR A 46 4.29 -8.41 -5.98
N TRP A 47 5.24 -7.93 -6.79
CA TRP A 47 5.42 -6.49 -7.02
C TRP A 47 4.18 -5.85 -7.65
N ARG A 48 3.44 -6.59 -8.47
CA ARG A 48 2.15 -6.13 -9.02
C ARG A 48 1.13 -5.84 -7.91
N ALA A 49 1.09 -6.69 -6.87
CA ALA A 49 0.22 -6.47 -5.71
C ALA A 49 0.68 -5.26 -4.86
N VAL A 50 2.00 -5.04 -4.72
CA VAL A 50 2.53 -3.79 -4.13
C VAL A 50 2.08 -2.57 -4.93
N GLY A 51 2.11 -2.64 -6.26
CA GLY A 51 1.56 -1.59 -7.13
C GLY A 51 0.06 -1.39 -6.91
N ALA A 52 -0.70 -2.47 -6.73
CA ALA A 52 -2.15 -2.44 -6.53
C ALA A 52 -2.57 -1.73 -5.23
N TYR A 53 -1.72 -1.71 -4.20
CA TYR A 53 -1.94 -0.90 -3.02
C TYR A 53 -2.10 0.60 -3.36
N ASN A 54 -1.33 1.10 -4.33
CA ASN A 54 -1.35 2.51 -4.72
C ASN A 54 -2.36 2.81 -5.85
N ALA A 55 -2.54 1.88 -6.79
CA ALA A 55 -3.30 2.12 -8.03
C ALA A 55 -4.59 1.27 -8.13
N GLY A 56 -4.90 0.48 -7.10
CA GLY A 56 -6.07 -0.37 -7.06
C GLY A 56 -6.04 -1.52 -8.10
N PHE A 57 -7.20 -2.15 -8.29
CA PHE A 57 -7.35 -3.38 -9.07
C PHE A 57 -8.03 -3.23 -10.43
N ARG A 58 -8.34 -1.99 -10.85
CA ARG A 58 -9.00 -1.77 -12.16
C ARG A 58 -8.07 -2.28 -13.27
N ASN A 59 -8.66 -3.07 -14.18
CA ASN A 59 -7.96 -3.69 -15.30
C ASN A 59 -7.99 -2.74 -16.51
N THR A 60 -7.22 -1.66 -16.42
CA THR A 60 -6.99 -0.71 -17.52
C THR A 60 -5.50 -0.54 -17.71
N GLU A 61 -5.07 -0.27 -18.94
CA GLU A 61 -3.67 -0.05 -19.29
C GLU A 61 -3.05 1.09 -18.46
N GLU A 62 -3.82 2.18 -18.26
CA GLU A 62 -3.40 3.28 -17.41
C GLU A 62 -3.09 2.83 -15.98
N GLN A 63 -3.95 2.00 -15.38
CA GLN A 63 -3.74 1.52 -14.02
C GLN A 63 -2.61 0.50 -13.95
N ASP A 64 -2.42 -0.34 -14.97
CA ASP A 64 -1.25 -1.21 -15.04
C ASP A 64 0.05 -0.41 -15.10
N ARG A 65 0.09 0.69 -15.87
CA ARG A 65 1.23 1.59 -15.90
C ARG A 65 1.50 2.22 -14.53
N ARG A 66 0.47 2.73 -13.85
CA ARG A 66 0.59 3.31 -12.50
C ARG A 66 1.10 2.28 -11.49
N ARG A 67 0.53 1.08 -11.48
CA ARG A 67 0.99 -0.05 -10.63
C ARG A 67 2.45 -0.37 -10.86
N LYS A 68 2.87 -0.48 -12.14
CA LYS A 68 4.26 -0.79 -12.52
C LYS A 68 5.23 0.29 -12.02
N THR A 69 4.95 1.56 -12.31
CA THR A 69 5.80 2.68 -11.88
C THR A 69 5.96 2.72 -10.36
N TYR A 70 4.86 2.55 -9.61
CA TYR A 70 4.93 2.52 -8.15
C TYR A 70 5.71 1.30 -7.63
N ALA A 71 5.45 0.11 -8.19
CA ALA A 71 6.12 -1.12 -7.78
C ALA A 71 7.63 -1.08 -8.02
N GLU A 72 8.09 -0.55 -9.16
CA GLU A 72 9.51 -0.36 -9.47
C GLU A 72 10.19 0.57 -8.46
N LYS A 73 9.54 1.69 -8.11
CA LYS A 73 10.03 2.61 -7.09
C LYS A 73 10.21 1.92 -5.74
N ILE A 74 9.20 1.17 -5.27
CA ILE A 74 9.27 0.48 -3.98
C ILE A 74 10.29 -0.67 -4.01
N GLN A 75 10.40 -1.39 -5.13
CA GLN A 75 11.38 -2.46 -5.29
C GLN A 75 12.82 -1.95 -5.15
N ASN A 76 13.13 -0.81 -5.74
CA ASN A 76 14.46 -0.20 -5.63
C ASN A 76 14.76 0.22 -4.19
N ILE A 77 13.80 0.87 -3.51
CA ILE A 77 13.95 1.24 -2.09
C ILE A 77 14.15 -0.01 -1.21
N TYR A 78 13.33 -1.03 -1.40
CA TYR A 78 13.42 -2.28 -0.64
C TYR A 78 14.78 -2.97 -0.82
N ARG A 79 15.28 -3.07 -2.05
CA ARG A 79 16.60 -3.65 -2.33
C ARG A 79 17.72 -2.87 -1.64
N ASN A 80 17.66 -1.54 -1.67
CA ASN A 80 18.65 -0.71 -0.98
C ASN A 80 18.62 -0.94 0.53
N ILE A 81 17.43 -1.00 1.15
CA ILE A 81 17.28 -1.30 2.58
C ILE A 81 17.85 -2.68 2.92
N LYS A 82 17.53 -3.71 2.11
CA LYS A 82 18.04 -5.07 2.33
C LYS A 82 19.55 -5.17 2.22
N ASN A 83 20.15 -4.44 1.28
CA ASN A 83 21.61 -4.40 1.13
C ASN A 83 22.29 -3.69 2.31
N MET A 84 21.66 -2.65 2.88
CA MET A 84 22.16 -1.96 4.08
C MET A 84 22.01 -2.79 5.37
N GLN A 85 20.99 -3.65 5.46
CA GLN A 85 20.75 -4.52 6.62
C GLN A 85 21.58 -5.82 6.61
N GLY A 86 22.26 -6.12 5.50
CA GLY A 86 23.14 -7.28 5.35
C GLY A 86 24.63 -6.97 5.57
N GLN A 87 24.96 -5.73 5.95
CA GLN A 87 26.25 -5.31 6.50
C GLN A 87 26.14 -5.19 8.02
#